data_AF-A0A350LQT1-F1
#
_entry.id   AF-A0A350LQT1-F1
#
_cell.length_a   1.000
_cell.length_b   1.000
_cell.length_c   1.000
_cell.angle_alpha   90.00
_cell.angle_beta   90.00
_cell.angle_gamma   90.00
#
_symmetry.space_group_name_H-M   'P 1'
#
loop_
_entity.id
_entity.type
_entity.pdbx_description
1 polymer ?
#
loop_
_entity_poly.entity_id
_entity_poly.type
_entity_poly.pdbx_seq_one_letter_code
_entity_poly.pdbx_strand_id
1 'polypeptide(L)'
;MDNAPRDHGGDLDAAQRRFGGDADDWLDLSTGINPVPYPLPALSPRAFAALPTRADMARLRAAAAEAYGTRAHITPLAGAQA
;
A
#
# COMPACT_ATOMS: atom_id res chain seq x y z
N MET A 1 -30.92 6.36 -0.83
CA MET A 1 -29.78 5.46 -0.60
C MET A 1 -28.71 6.30 0.06
N ASP A 2 -28.36 6.01 1.31
CA ASP A 2 -27.31 6.75 2.01
C ASP A 2 -25.98 6.50 1.29
N ASN A 3 -25.47 7.54 0.63
CA ASN A 3 -24.16 7.55 -0.02
C ASN A 3 -23.06 7.85 1.02
N ALA A 4 -23.10 7.16 2.16
CA ALA A 4 -22.02 7.26 3.12
C ALA A 4 -20.80 6.54 2.51
N PRO A 5 -19.63 7.19 2.42
CA PRO A 5 -18.42 6.53 1.96
C PRO A 5 -18.15 5.29 2.81
N ARG A 6 -17.69 4.21 2.17
CA ARG A 6 -17.28 3.00 2.89
C ARG A 6 -16.12 3.37 3.80
N ASP A 7 -16.25 3.04 5.07
CA ASP A 7 -15.16 3.19 6.02
C ASP A 7 -14.12 2.09 5.75
N HIS A 8 -12.90 2.52 5.45
CA HIS A 8 -11.76 1.66 5.13
C HIS A 8 -10.73 1.60 6.28
N GLY A 9 -10.97 2.31 7.38
CA GLY A 9 -9.99 2.56 8.43
C GLY A 9 -8.87 3.52 7.99
N GLY A 10 -7.96 3.82 8.91
CA GLY A 10 -6.76 4.62 8.67
C GLY A 10 -6.94 6.14 8.75
N ASP A 11 -8.17 6.64 8.92
CA ASP A 11 -8.42 8.07 9.16
C ASP A 11 -8.29 8.39 10.65
N LEU A 12 -7.04 8.41 11.12
CA LEU A 12 -6.74 8.70 12.51
C LEU A 12 -7.18 10.11 12.91
N ASP A 13 -7.08 11.09 12.00
CA ASP A 13 -7.52 12.45 12.24
C ASP A 13 -9.03 12.52 12.51
N ALA A 14 -9.85 11.73 11.79
CA ALA A 14 -11.28 11.64 12.07
C ALA A 14 -11.58 11.03 13.44
N ALA A 15 -10.82 10.01 13.83
CA ALA A 15 -10.95 9.39 15.15
C ALA A 15 -10.57 10.38 16.27
N GLN A 16 -9.46 11.10 16.12
CA GLN A 16 -9.04 12.17 17.03
C GLN A 16 -10.06 13.30 17.14
N ARG A 17 -10.59 13.80 16.02
CA ARG A 17 -11.64 14.84 16.04
C ARG A 17 -12.89 14.38 16.78
N ARG A 18 -13.21 13.08 16.72
CA ARG A 18 -14.42 12.52 17.32
C ARG A 18 -14.25 12.18 18.80
N PHE A 19 -13.08 11.66 19.19
CA PHE A 19 -12.87 11.05 20.50
C PHE A 19 -11.82 11.78 21.36
N GLY A 20 -11.07 12.73 20.81
CA GLY A 20 -9.99 13.46 21.48
C GLY A 20 -8.65 12.70 21.53
N GLY A 21 -7.68 13.25 22.26
CA GLY A 21 -6.32 12.70 22.39
C GLY A 21 -5.32 13.25 21.37
N ASP A 22 -4.04 13.23 21.72
CA ASP A 22 -2.92 13.59 20.86
C ASP A 22 -2.50 12.38 20.00
N ALA A 23 -1.76 12.58 18.91
CA ALA A 23 -1.35 11.49 18.01
C ALA A 23 -0.65 10.32 18.70
N ASP A 24 0.16 10.62 19.72
CA ASP A 24 0.91 9.61 20.46
C ASP A 24 0.04 8.77 21.42
N ASP A 25 -1.20 9.19 21.68
CA ASP A 25 -2.16 8.44 22.50
C ASP A 25 -2.84 7.30 21.73
N TRP A 26 -2.69 7.29 20.40
CA TRP A 26 -3.40 6.38 19.53
C TRP A 26 -2.57 5.18 19.10
N LEU A 27 -3.19 4.01 19.22
CA LEU A 27 -2.77 2.81 18.49
C LEU A 27 -3.81 2.54 17.39
N ASP A 28 -3.45 2.86 16.14
CA ASP A 28 -4.35 2.61 15.02
C ASP A 28 -4.40 1.11 14.66
N LEU A 29 -5.50 0.46 15.04
CA LEU A 29 -5.83 -0.93 14.68
C LEU A 29 -6.93 -1.02 13.62
N SER A 30 -7.31 0.11 13.02
CA SER A 30 -8.35 0.15 11.99
C SER A 30 -7.85 -0.28 10.61
N THR A 31 -6.53 -0.44 10.45
CA THR A 31 -5.90 -0.93 9.21
C THR A 31 -5.06 -2.19 9.46
N GLY A 32 -4.74 -2.91 8.38
CA GLY A 32 -3.80 -4.03 8.39
C GLY A 32 -2.35 -3.65 8.10
N ILE A 33 -1.96 -2.38 8.28
CA ILE A 33 -0.62 -1.89 7.95
C ILE A 33 0.37 -2.26 9.06
N ASN A 34 1.52 -2.81 8.68
CA ASN A 34 2.62 -3.06 9.62
C ASN A 34 3.26 -1.72 10.03
N PRO A 35 3.30 -1.37 11.34
CA PRO A 35 3.94 -0.13 11.80
C PRO A 35 5.47 -0.16 11.65
N VAL A 36 6.07 -1.34 11.49
CA VAL A 36 7.50 -1.48 11.18
C VAL A 36 7.67 -1.41 9.66
N PRO A 37 8.32 -0.36 9.12
CA PRO A 37 8.44 -0.19 7.68
C PRO A 37 9.31 -1.29 7.07
N TYR A 38 8.93 -1.75 5.88
CA TYR A 38 9.77 -2.64 5.08
C TYR A 38 11.09 -1.92 4.71
N PRO A 39 12.27 -2.59 4.78
CA PRO A 39 13.54 -1.95 4.48
C PRO A 39 13.66 -1.63 2.98
N LEU A 40 13.28 -0.41 2.61
CA LEU A 40 13.36 0.06 1.25
C LEU A 40 14.78 0.53 0.91
N PRO A 41 15.37 0.09 -0.22
CA PRO A 41 16.62 0.66 -0.72
C PRO A 41 16.39 2.08 -1.23
N ALA A 42 17.47 2.82 -1.46
CA ALA A 42 17.39 4.12 -2.14
C ALA A 42 16.75 3.94 -3.53
N LEU A 43 15.63 4.63 -3.76
CA LEU A 43 14.92 4.59 -5.03
C LEU A 43 15.54 5.59 -6.01
N SER A 44 15.76 5.17 -7.25
CA SER A 44 16.27 6.06 -8.28
C SER A 44 15.25 7.17 -8.60
N PRO A 45 15.68 8.41 -8.93
CA PRO A 45 14.76 9.49 -9.32
C PRO A 45 13.81 9.12 -10.48
N ARG A 46 14.26 8.26 -11.40
CA ARG A 46 13.45 7.77 -12.53
C ARG A 46 12.16 7.08 -12.08
N ALA A 47 12.18 6.39 -10.93
CA ALA A 47 11.00 5.70 -10.41
C ALA A 47 9.83 6.67 -10.12
N PHE A 48 10.13 7.95 -9.89
CA PHE A 48 9.13 8.99 -9.63
C PHE A 48 8.77 9.82 -10.87
N ALA A 49 9.63 9.84 -11.89
CA ALA A 49 9.51 10.77 -13.02
C ALA A 49 9.17 10.11 -14.36
N ALA A 50 9.10 8.78 -14.43
CA ALA A 50 8.86 8.05 -15.68
C ALA A 50 7.84 6.92 -15.51
N LEU A 51 7.08 6.65 -16.57
CA LEU A 51 6.21 5.47 -16.63
C LEU A 51 7.04 4.18 -16.70
N PRO A 52 6.56 3.07 -16.10
CA PRO A 52 7.21 1.76 -16.22
C PRO A 52 7.31 1.32 -17.67
N THR A 53 8.50 0.86 -18.08
CA THR A 53 8.67 0.25 -19.40
C THR A 53 8.20 -1.19 -19.40
N ARG A 54 8.09 -1.79 -20.60
CA ARG A 54 7.82 -3.22 -20.74
C ARG A 54 8.89 -4.10 -20.06
N ALA A 55 10.14 -3.64 -20.04
CA ALA A 55 11.24 -4.33 -19.35
C ALA A 55 11.09 -4.26 -17.82
N ASP A 56 10.68 -3.11 -17.28
CA ASP A 56 10.39 -2.95 -15.84
C ASP A 56 9.26 -3.88 -15.40
N MET A 57 8.18 -3.94 -16.20
CA MET A 57 7.05 -4.85 -15.94
C MET A 57 7.44 -6.33 -16.01
N ALA A 58 8.35 -6.71 -16.91
CA ALA A 58 8.86 -8.08 -16.98
C ALA A 58 9.69 -8.44 -15.75
N ARG A 59 10.57 -7.53 -15.30
CA ARG A 59 11.35 -7.70 -14.07
C ARG A 59 10.47 -7.81 -12.83
N LEU A 60 9.43 -6.98 -12.72
CA LEU A 60 8.47 -7.04 -11.61
C LEU A 60 7.78 -8.41 -11.52
N ARG A 61 7.28 -8.94 -12.64
CA ARG A 61 6.66 -10.27 -12.67
C ARG A 61 7.64 -11.38 -12.32
N ALA A 62 8.88 -11.31 -12.80
CA ALA A 62 9.91 -12.29 -12.48
C ALA A 62 10.23 -12.31 -10.97
N ALA A 63 10.44 -11.14 -10.36
CA ALA A 63 10.69 -11.02 -8.92
C ALA A 63 9.51 -11.55 -8.08
N ALA A 64 8.28 -11.26 -8.49
CA ALA A 64 7.09 -11.78 -7.82
C ALA A 64 6.96 -13.31 -7.95
N ALA A 65 7.29 -13.88 -9.12
CA ALA A 65 7.25 -15.32 -9.34
C ALA A 65 8.26 -16.06 -8.46
N GLU A 66 9.46 -15.49 -8.30
CA GLU A 66 10.49 -15.99 -7.41
C GLU A 66 10.05 -15.91 -5.94
N ALA A 67 9.60 -14.75 -5.49
CA ALA A 67 9.16 -14.53 -4.11
C ALA A 67 7.98 -15.43 -3.70
N TYR A 68 7.05 -15.69 -4.62
CA TYR A 68 5.89 -16.55 -4.38
C TYR A 68 6.14 -18.03 -4.71
N GLY A 69 7.28 -18.39 -5.28
CA GLY A 69 7.60 -19.77 -5.67
C GLY A 69 6.63 -20.36 -6.70
N THR A 70 6.13 -19.55 -7.64
CA THR A 70 5.05 -19.94 -8.57
C THR A 70 5.43 -19.84 -10.04
N ARG A 71 4.75 -20.63 -10.87
CA ARG A 71 4.77 -20.54 -12.34
C ARG A 71 3.46 -19.99 -12.92
N ALA A 72 2.50 -19.66 -12.06
CA ALA A 72 1.23 -19.09 -12.50
C ALA A 72 1.42 -17.71 -13.16
N HIS A 73 0.43 -17.28 -13.94
CA HIS A 73 0.43 -15.92 -14.48
C HIS A 73 0.36 -14.88 -13.34
N ILE A 74 1.17 -13.83 -13.45
CA ILE A 74 1.21 -12.74 -12.47
C ILE A 74 0.75 -11.45 -13.14
N THR A 75 -0.27 -10.82 -12.54
CA THR A 75 -0.84 -9.56 -12.99
C THR A 75 -0.57 -8.47 -11.94
N PRO A 76 0.32 -7.50 -12.20
CA PRO A 76 0.49 -6.35 -11.33
C PRO A 76 -0.74 -5.43 -11.38
N LEU A 77 -1.18 -4.95 -10.22
CA LEU A 77 -2.36 -4.09 -10.06
C LEU A 77 -2.05 -2.88 -9.17
N ALA A 78 -2.85 -1.83 -9.27
CA ALA A 78 -2.77 -0.65 -8.41
C ALA A 78 -3.49 -0.88 -7.06
N GLY A 79 -3.09 -1.92 -6.33
CA GLY A 79 -3.79 -2.40 -5.14
C GLY A 79 -4.83 -3.48 -5.48
N ALA A 80 -5.22 -4.25 -4.47
CA ALA A 80 -6.09 -5.43 -4.65
C ALA A 80 -7.58 -5.11 -4.86
N GLN A 81 -8.00 -3.88 -4.53
CA GLN A 81 -9.39 -3.41 -4.62
C GLN A 81 -9.62 -2.41 -5.77
N ALA A 82 -8.61 -2.24 -6.64
CA ALA A 82 -8.68 -1.36 -7.80
C ALA A 82 -9.40 -2.00 -8.99
#